data_AF-A0A929GRX1-F1
#
_entry.id   AF-A0A929GRX1-F1
#
_cell.length_a   1.000
_cell.length_b   1.000
_cell.length_c   1.000
_cell.angle_alpha   90.00
_cell.angle_beta   90.00
_cell.angle_gamma   90.00
#
_symmetry.space_group_name_H-M   'P 1'
#
loop_
_entity.id
_entity.type
_entity.pdbx_description
1 polymer ?
#
loop_
_entity_poly.entity_id
_entity_poly.type
_entity_poly.pdbx_seq_one_letter_code
_entity_poly.pdbx_strand_id
1 'polypeptide(L)'
;METTNKITIAVTGLNAIDSPGPGIAVIRGLREAKSLDVRIIGLAYESLEPGIYMHELIDKTYQIPYPSTGTENLLARIEYINSIENLNVIIPNFDAELIPLIKIENKLKEMGISTFLPTKEQFEERHKINLPEFGKKYNIKVP
;
A
#
# COMPACT_ATOMS: atom_id res chain seq x y z
N MET A 1 -17.80 17.40 -19.69
CA MET A 1 -17.55 16.45 -18.59
C MET A 1 -16.11 16.01 -18.74
N GLU A 2 -15.24 16.41 -17.82
CA GLU A 2 -13.89 15.86 -17.79
C GLU A 2 -14.00 14.35 -17.63
N THR A 3 -13.43 13.60 -18.57
CA THR A 3 -13.27 12.16 -18.45
C THR A 3 -12.28 11.93 -17.31
N THR A 4 -12.77 11.74 -16.09
CA THR A 4 -11.96 11.22 -15.00
C THR A 4 -11.55 9.81 -15.39
N ASN A 5 -10.30 9.63 -15.81
CA ASN A 5 -9.76 8.30 -16.08
C ASN A 5 -9.88 7.47 -14.79
N LYS A 6 -10.52 6.30 -14.89
CA LYS A 6 -10.66 5.38 -13.78
C LYS A 6 -9.30 4.92 -13.28
N ILE A 7 -9.05 5.08 -11.99
CA ILE A 7 -7.77 4.74 -11.34
C ILE A 7 -7.91 3.41 -10.61
N THR A 8 -7.13 2.41 -11.00
CA THR A 8 -7.05 1.12 -10.30
C THR A 8 -6.05 1.21 -9.16
N ILE A 9 -6.55 1.13 -7.92
CA ILE A 9 -5.77 1.28 -6.69
C ILE A 9 -5.79 -0.04 -5.93
N ALA A 10 -4.61 -0.60 -5.66
CA ALA A 10 -4.47 -1.75 -4.78
C ALA A 10 -4.22 -1.31 -3.33
N VAL A 11 -4.90 -1.93 -2.38
CA VAL A 11 -4.87 -1.52 -0.96
C VAL A 11 -4.72 -2.76 -0.07
N THR A 12 -3.82 -2.69 0.93
CA THR A 12 -3.65 -3.76 1.95
C THR A 12 -4.37 -3.39 3.25
N GLY A 13 -4.28 -4.23 4.28
CA GLY A 13 -4.86 -3.94 5.60
C GLY A 13 -6.39 -4.01 5.61
N LEU A 14 -6.93 -5.10 5.06
CA LEU A 14 -8.36 -5.32 4.88
C LEU A 14 -9.04 -5.87 6.14
N ASN A 15 -8.27 -6.19 7.18
CA ASN A 15 -8.80 -6.58 8.47
C ASN A 15 -9.63 -5.45 9.10
N ALA A 16 -10.85 -5.74 9.55
CA ALA A 16 -11.78 -4.76 10.12
C ALA A 16 -12.49 -5.27 11.39
N ILE A 17 -11.81 -6.12 12.16
CA ILE A 17 -12.26 -6.61 13.48
C ILE A 17 -11.78 -5.66 14.61
N ASP A 18 -11.78 -6.11 15.87
CA ASP A 18 -11.44 -5.33 17.07
C ASP A 18 -10.14 -4.52 16.99
N SER A 19 -9.11 -5.03 16.28
CA SER A 19 -7.91 -4.28 15.91
C SER A 19 -7.91 -4.07 14.39
N PRO A 20 -8.65 -3.06 13.88
CA PRO A 20 -8.82 -2.89 12.45
C PRO A 20 -7.51 -2.43 11.81
N GLY A 21 -7.20 -3.01 10.66
CA GLY A 21 -6.21 -2.46 9.75
C GLY A 21 -6.73 -1.16 9.13
N PRO A 22 -5.84 -0.26 8.66
CA PRO A 22 -6.29 1.04 8.16
C PRO A 22 -6.87 0.98 6.73
N GLY A 23 -6.73 -0.14 6.01
CA GLY A 23 -7.10 -0.26 4.60
C GLY A 23 -8.56 0.04 4.31
N ILE A 24 -9.50 -0.47 5.11
CA ILE A 24 -10.94 -0.20 4.90
C ILE A 24 -11.29 1.28 5.04
N ALA A 25 -10.68 1.99 5.98
CA ALA A 25 -10.88 3.43 6.13
C ALA A 25 -10.30 4.21 4.94
N VAL A 26 -9.13 3.81 4.45
CA VAL A 26 -8.54 4.38 3.23
C VAL A 26 -9.45 4.17 2.02
N ILE A 27 -9.95 2.95 1.82
CA ILE A 27 -10.86 2.61 0.71
C ILE A 27 -12.14 3.48 0.75
N ARG A 28 -12.72 3.67 1.93
CA ARG A 28 -13.89 4.56 2.10
C ARG A 28 -13.57 5.98 1.69
N GLY A 29 -12.46 6.54 2.17
CA GLY A 29 -12.02 7.88 1.79
C GLY A 29 -11.80 8.05 0.28
N LEU A 30 -11.20 7.04 -0.37
CA LEU A 30 -11.01 7.03 -1.82
C LEU A 30 -12.33 7.01 -2.59
N ARG A 31 -13.32 6.23 -2.14
CA ARG A 31 -14.65 6.16 -2.79
C ARG A 31 -15.52 7.38 -2.54
N GLU A 32 -15.37 8.05 -1.39
CA GLU A 32 -16.13 9.26 -1.06
C GLU A 32 -15.61 10.51 -1.80
N ALA A 33 -14.35 10.47 -2.27
CA ALA A 33 -13.74 11.56 -3.00
C ALA A 33 -14.39 11.74 -4.39
N LYS A 34 -15.27 12.74 -4.53
CA LYS A 34 -15.97 13.07 -5.79
C LYS A 34 -15.05 13.41 -6.96
N SER A 35 -13.79 13.73 -6.69
CA SER A 35 -12.77 14.04 -7.69
C SER A 35 -12.11 12.79 -8.29
N LEU A 36 -12.43 11.59 -7.80
CA LEU A 36 -11.82 10.34 -8.23
C LEU A 36 -12.89 9.37 -8.75
N ASP A 37 -12.59 8.71 -9.87
CA ASP A 37 -13.25 7.46 -10.27
C ASP A 37 -12.26 6.33 -9.98
N VAL A 38 -12.59 5.43 -9.04
CA VAL A 38 -11.66 4.42 -8.53
C VAL A 38 -12.17 3.00 -8.76
N ARG A 39 -11.24 2.11 -9.08
CA ARG A 39 -11.37 0.65 -8.93
C ARG A 39 -10.48 0.22 -7.78
N ILE A 40 -11.03 -0.51 -6.82
CA ILE A 40 -10.32 -0.95 -5.62
C ILE A 40 -9.99 -2.43 -5.74
N ILE A 41 -8.69 -2.73 -5.70
CA ILE A 41 -8.14 -4.08 -5.64
C ILE A 41 -7.66 -4.35 -4.20
N GLY A 42 -8.40 -5.18 -3.47
CA GLY A 42 -7.99 -5.62 -2.15
C GLY A 42 -6.82 -6.59 -2.21
N LEU A 43 -5.77 -6.33 -1.44
CA LEU A 43 -4.64 -7.23 -1.24
C LEU A 43 -4.70 -7.80 0.18
N ALA A 44 -5.12 -9.06 0.29
CA ALA A 44 -5.30 -9.75 1.56
C ALA A 44 -4.12 -10.67 1.86
N TYR A 45 -3.72 -10.76 3.13
CA TYR A 45 -2.78 -11.78 3.58
C TYR A 45 -3.50 -13.10 3.91
N GLU A 46 -4.71 -12.98 4.46
CA GLU A 46 -5.48 -14.11 4.96
C GLU A 46 -6.91 -14.12 4.42
N SER A 47 -7.51 -15.31 4.39
CA SER A 47 -8.91 -15.49 3.97
C SER A 47 -9.93 -15.10 5.05
N LEU A 48 -9.47 -14.72 6.24
CA LEU A 48 -10.35 -14.33 7.37
C LEU A 48 -10.45 -12.81 7.55
N GLU A 49 -9.76 -12.02 6.74
CA GLU A 49 -9.89 -10.56 6.79
C GLU A 49 -11.30 -10.15 6.31
N PRO A 50 -12.12 -9.49 7.15
CA PRO A 50 -13.50 -9.16 6.78
C PRO A 50 -13.62 -8.38 5.47
N GLY A 51 -12.66 -7.52 5.18
CA GLY A 51 -12.64 -6.69 3.97
C GLY A 51 -12.75 -7.48 2.67
N ILE A 52 -12.30 -8.75 2.63
CA ILE A 52 -12.39 -9.55 1.40
C ILE A 52 -13.84 -9.82 0.97
N TYR A 53 -14.80 -9.70 1.89
CA TYR A 53 -16.23 -9.91 1.68
C TYR A 53 -17.03 -8.60 1.54
N MET A 54 -16.38 -7.44 1.68
CA MET A 54 -17.01 -6.12 1.59
C MET A 54 -17.09 -5.66 0.12
N HIS A 55 -17.90 -6.37 -0.67
CA HIS A 55 -18.01 -6.17 -2.13
C HIS A 55 -18.55 -4.78 -2.53
N GLU A 56 -19.16 -4.06 -1.61
CA GLU A 56 -19.57 -2.66 -1.79
C GLU A 56 -18.38 -1.68 -1.74
N LEU A 57 -17.27 -2.08 -1.11
CA LEU A 57 -16.06 -1.28 -0.99
C LEU A 57 -14.93 -1.81 -1.89
N ILE A 58 -14.86 -3.11 -2.14
CA ILE A 58 -13.75 -3.75 -2.85
C ILE A 58 -14.26 -4.43 -4.11
N ASP A 59 -13.75 -4.04 -5.28
CA ASP A 59 -14.20 -4.58 -6.57
C ASP A 59 -13.66 -5.99 -6.82
N LYS A 60 -12.42 -6.25 -6.37
CA LYS A 60 -11.76 -7.56 -6.48
C LYS A 60 -10.72 -7.72 -5.39
N THR A 61 -10.56 -8.94 -4.89
CA THR A 61 -9.52 -9.27 -3.89
C THR A 61 -8.57 -10.32 -4.42
N TYR A 62 -7.28 -10.18 -4.08
CA TYR A 62 -6.23 -11.16 -4.30
C TYR A 62 -5.51 -11.43 -3.00
N GLN A 63 -5.20 -12.71 -2.76
CA GLN A 63 -4.26 -13.07 -1.70
C GLN A 63 -2.83 -12.74 -2.13
N ILE A 64 -2.06 -12.11 -1.25
CA ILE A 64 -0.64 -11.81 -1.42
C ILE A 64 0.19 -12.50 -0.33
N PRO A 65 1.47 -12.81 -0.58
CA PRO A 65 2.30 -13.47 0.42
C PRO A 65 2.71 -12.47 1.50
N TYR A 66 2.91 -12.97 2.72
CA TYR A 66 3.37 -12.14 3.84
C TYR A 66 4.69 -11.40 3.53
N PRO A 67 4.92 -10.20 4.09
CA PRO A 67 6.16 -9.45 3.89
C PRO A 67 7.44 -10.23 4.22
N SER A 68 7.33 -11.19 5.15
CA SER A 68 8.43 -12.07 5.59
C SER A 68 8.87 -13.10 4.55
N THR A 69 8.07 -13.38 3.52
CA THR A 69 8.36 -14.39 2.49
C THR A 69 9.38 -13.94 1.44
N GLY A 70 9.85 -12.70 1.50
CA GLY A 70 10.83 -12.13 0.59
C GLY A 70 10.22 -11.29 -0.54
N THR A 71 11.02 -10.35 -1.06
CA THR A 71 10.60 -9.35 -2.05
C THR A 71 10.32 -9.94 -3.43
N GLU A 72 10.96 -11.04 -3.79
CA GLU A 72 10.77 -11.69 -5.09
C GLU A 72 9.37 -12.31 -5.21
N ASN A 73 8.91 -12.99 -4.15
CA ASN A 73 7.58 -13.57 -4.09
C ASN A 73 6.48 -12.50 -4.15
N LEU A 74 6.68 -11.39 -3.42
CA LEU A 74 5.76 -10.25 -3.47
C LEU A 74 5.71 -9.63 -4.88
N LEU A 75 6.87 -9.38 -5.49
CA LEU A 75 6.95 -8.79 -6.82
C LEU A 75 6.27 -9.67 -7.87
N ALA A 76 6.60 -10.96 -7.93
CA ALA A 76 6.00 -11.89 -8.89
C ALA A 76 4.46 -11.96 -8.74
N ARG A 77 3.99 -11.85 -7.49
CA ARG A 77 2.54 -11.79 -7.22
C ARG A 77 1.92 -10.49 -7.73
N ILE A 78 2.58 -9.35 -7.51
CA ILE A 78 2.12 -8.05 -8.02
C ILE A 78 2.14 -8.03 -9.56
N GLU A 79 3.16 -8.60 -10.20
CA GLU A 79 3.24 -8.74 -11.66
C GLU A 79 2.05 -9.50 -12.23
N TYR A 80 1.71 -10.64 -11.62
CA TYR A 80 0.53 -11.41 -11.99
C TYR A 80 -0.76 -10.59 -11.85
N ILE A 81 -0.97 -9.93 -10.71
CA ILE A 81 -2.17 -9.12 -10.47
C ILE A 81 -2.23 -7.97 -11.48
N ASN A 82 -1.12 -7.28 -11.72
CA ASN A 82 -1.03 -6.16 -12.64
C ASN A 82 -1.33 -6.57 -14.09
N SER A 83 -0.93 -7.78 -14.50
CA SER A 83 -1.24 -8.32 -15.84
C SER A 83 -2.74 -8.48 -16.12
N ILE A 84 -3.56 -8.53 -15.06
CA ILE A 84 -5.01 -8.68 -15.13
C ILE A 84 -5.70 -7.34 -14.86
N GLU A 85 -5.30 -6.66 -13.78
CA GLU A 85 -6.02 -5.50 -13.24
C GLU A 85 -5.49 -4.16 -13.71
N ASN A 86 -4.29 -4.10 -14.31
CA ASN A 86 -3.63 -2.86 -14.76
C ASN A 86 -3.59 -1.81 -13.64
N LEU A 87 -2.87 -2.13 -12.56
CA LEU A 87 -2.75 -1.30 -11.37
C LEU A 87 -2.09 0.05 -11.71
N ASN A 88 -2.65 1.13 -11.18
CA ASN A 88 -2.05 2.47 -11.27
C ASN A 88 -1.32 2.84 -9.99
N VAL A 89 -1.84 2.42 -8.82
CA VAL A 89 -1.30 2.78 -7.52
C VAL A 89 -1.36 1.60 -6.55
N ILE A 90 -0.35 1.42 -5.71
CA ILE A 90 -0.41 0.55 -4.53
C ILE A 90 -0.29 1.42 -3.28
N ILE A 91 -1.24 1.27 -2.36
CA ILE A 91 -1.25 1.93 -1.05
C ILE A 91 -1.07 0.85 0.03
N PRO A 92 0.14 0.67 0.57
CA PRO A 92 0.35 -0.19 1.73
C PRO A 92 -0.17 0.48 3.00
N ASN A 93 -0.62 -0.33 3.92
CA ASN A 93 -1.31 0.06 5.13
C ASN A 93 -0.66 -0.51 6.41
N PHE A 94 0.42 -1.27 6.29
CA PHE A 94 1.19 -1.77 7.43
C PHE A 94 2.68 -1.41 7.35
N ASP A 95 3.29 -1.13 8.51
CA ASP A 95 4.72 -0.81 8.62
C ASP A 95 5.62 -1.91 8.07
N ALA A 96 5.20 -3.18 8.22
CA ALA A 96 5.94 -4.35 7.75
C ALA A 96 6.08 -4.40 6.22
N GLU A 97 5.21 -3.69 5.49
CA GLU A 97 5.18 -3.65 4.03
C GLU A 97 6.15 -2.62 3.45
N LEU A 98 6.57 -1.63 4.25
CA LEU A 98 7.37 -0.52 3.78
C LEU A 98 8.72 -0.99 3.22
N ILE A 99 9.50 -1.78 3.97
CA ILE A 99 10.80 -2.27 3.51
C ILE A 99 10.70 -3.08 2.20
N PRO A 100 9.85 -4.11 2.08
CA PRO A 100 9.79 -4.87 0.84
C PRO A 100 9.31 -4.03 -0.34
N LEU A 101 8.36 -3.11 -0.13
CA LEU A 101 7.88 -2.23 -1.21
C LEU A 101 8.92 -1.18 -1.62
N ILE A 102 9.63 -0.56 -0.67
CA ILE A 102 10.76 0.35 -0.95
C ILE A 102 11.82 -0.36 -1.81
N LYS A 103 12.10 -1.63 -1.52
CA LYS A 103 13.09 -2.42 -2.28
C LYS A 103 12.66 -2.69 -3.73
N ILE A 104 11.36 -2.77 -4.01
CA ILE A 104 10.84 -3.05 -5.36
C ILE A 104 10.23 -1.83 -6.06
N GLU A 105 10.28 -0.65 -5.43
CA GLU A 105 9.67 0.59 -5.92
C GLU A 105 10.03 0.91 -7.38
N ASN A 106 11.32 0.80 -7.74
CA ASN A 106 11.78 1.05 -9.11
C ASN A 106 11.11 0.10 -10.13
N LYS A 107 10.97 -1.18 -9.78
CA LYS A 107 10.31 -2.17 -10.65
C LYS A 107 8.81 -1.89 -10.77
N LEU A 108 8.15 -1.51 -9.68
CA LEU A 108 6.75 -1.08 -9.71
C LEU A 108 6.58 0.12 -10.65
N LYS A 109 7.49 1.09 -10.57
CA LYS A 109 7.48 2.27 -11.45
C LYS A 109 7.68 1.91 -12.93
N GLU A 110 8.58 0.99 -13.24
CA GLU A 110 8.78 0.45 -14.61
C GLU A 110 7.50 -0.23 -15.14
N MET A 111 6.71 -0.85 -14.26
CA MET A 111 5.40 -1.43 -14.58
C MET A 111 4.27 -0.39 -14.70
N GLY A 112 4.55 0.90 -14.50
CA GLY A 112 3.55 1.98 -14.49
C GLY A 112 2.76 2.09 -13.18
N ILE A 113 3.18 1.39 -12.12
CA ILE A 113 2.54 1.40 -10.80
C ILE A 113 3.21 2.45 -9.93
N SER A 114 2.43 3.43 -9.49
CA SER A 114 2.88 4.46 -8.55
C SER A 114 2.75 3.98 -7.10
N THR A 115 3.67 4.45 -6.26
CA THR A 115 3.58 4.31 -4.80
C THR A 115 3.93 5.64 -4.15
N PHE A 116 3.61 5.80 -2.87
CA PHE A 116 3.99 6.97 -2.08
C PHE A 116 4.75 6.52 -0.84
N LEU A 117 6.00 6.12 -1.06
CA LEU A 117 6.87 5.55 -0.03
C LEU A 117 7.99 6.53 0.32
N PRO A 118 8.49 6.51 1.57
CA PRO A 118 9.74 7.19 1.89
C PRO A 118 10.89 6.53 1.14
N THR A 119 11.95 7.29 0.86
CA THR A 119 13.19 6.69 0.38
C THR A 119 13.76 5.75 1.45
N LYS A 120 14.62 4.81 1.05
CA LYS A 120 15.33 3.95 2.00
C LYS A 120 16.08 4.76 3.07
N GLU A 121 16.75 5.84 2.67
CA GLU A 121 17.44 6.73 3.61
C GLU A 121 16.47 7.36 4.62
N GLN A 122 15.36 7.94 4.16
CA GLN A 122 14.33 8.50 5.04
C GLN A 122 13.77 7.46 6.01
N PHE A 123 13.57 6.23 5.54
CA PHE A 123 13.08 5.14 6.36
C PHE A 123 14.10 4.71 7.43
N GLU A 124 15.40 4.73 7.13
CA GLU A 124 16.44 4.38 8.10
C GLU A 124 16.66 5.50 9.13
N GLU A 125 16.58 6.76 8.69
CA GLU A 125 16.80 7.94 9.54
C GLU A 125 15.80 8.09 10.67
N ARG A 126 14.56 7.61 10.48
CA ARG A 126 13.51 7.64 11.52
C ARG A 126 13.73 6.65 12.68
N HIS A 127 14.71 5.74 12.61
CA HIS A 127 14.94 4.77 13.68
C HIS A 127 15.30 5.47 15.00
N LYS A 128 14.79 4.93 16.12
CA LYS A 128 14.99 5.51 17.46
C LYS A 128 16.47 5.76 17.79
N ILE A 129 17.35 4.84 17.39
CA ILE A 129 18.80 4.96 17.59
C ILE A 129 19.44 6.13 16.81
N ASN A 130 18.81 6.54 15.71
CA ASN A 130 19.28 7.61 14.84
C ASN A 130 18.68 8.99 15.21
N LEU A 131 17.71 9.05 16.13
CA LEU A 131 17.03 10.29 16.50
C LEU A 131 17.98 11.43 16.93
N PRO A 132 19.06 11.20 17.71
CA PRO A 132 19.99 12.27 18.08
C PRO A 132 20.64 12.94 16.85
N GLU A 133 21.06 12.14 15.87
CA GLU A 133 21.65 12.65 14.64
C GLU A 133 20.59 13.26 13.71
N PHE A 134 19.40 12.66 13.64
CA PHE A 134 18.25 13.23 12.94
C PHE A 134 17.88 14.63 13.45
N GLY A 135 17.80 14.79 14.78
CA GLY A 135 17.50 16.06 15.43
C GLY A 135 18.53 17.14 15.13
N LYS A 136 19.83 16.79 15.16
CA LYS A 136 20.91 17.70 14.74
C LYS A 136 20.79 18.06 13.25
N LYS A 137 20.61 17.08 12.37
CA LYS A 137 20.53 17.24 10.91
C LYS A 137 19.42 18.19 10.49
N TYR A 138 18.24 18.06 11.11
CA TYR A 138 17.05 18.82 10.74
C TYR A 138 16.71 19.98 11.70
N ASN A 139 17.57 20.24 12.70
CA ASN A 139 17.35 21.25 13.74
C ASN A 139 16.00 21.05 14.49
N ILE A 140 15.72 19.80 14.87
CA ILE A 140 14.51 19.39 15.60
C ILE A 140 14.90 18.88 16.98
N LYS A 141 14.15 19.27 18.01
CA LYS A 141 14.30 18.71 19.36
C LYS A 141 13.76 17.29 19.39
N VAL A 142 14.63 16.34 19.70
CA VAL A 142 14.28 14.92 19.88
C VAL A 142 14.34 14.55 21.37
N PRO A 143 13.50 13.60 21.84
CA PRO A 143 13.54 13.10 23.22
C PRO A 143 14.87 12.46 23.62
#